data_AF-Q8EUB3-F1
#
_entry.id   AF-Q8EUB3-F1
#
_cell.length_a   1.000
_cell.length_b   1.000
_cell.length_c   1.000
_cell.angle_alpha   90.00
_cell.angle_beta   90.00
_cell.angle_gamma   90.00
#
_symmetry.space_group_name_H-M   'P 1'
#
loop_
_entity.id
_entity.type
_entity.pdbx_description
1 polymer ?
#
loop_
_entity_poly.entity_id
_entity_poly.type
_entity_poly.pdbx_seq_one_letter_code
_entity_poly.pdbx_strand_id
1 'polypeptide(L)'
;MKMILGRKIGMIQSFLEDGRRIPVTIIQAEPNVVLENKTQEKNGYVATKVGFQQIEEKKLNKPQKGYFKKIKTDAFKHTKEFRNVSGYNVGDKILVDIFNSGDKVDAQAITKGKGFTGAIKRWNFKVGPLGHGAGYPHRYQGSISFGRGGSQGQRVPKGQKMSGHYGHELVTISNLTVVSIELEKNLILVKGSVPGPVNSLVLLKTTVKSKKQVDPIKLSDPEAIARAIKEKEEQARLALEAKKAEAHQKAEAEKEAKKQEMLAKQKAAEEKQKAEAEKNEQPTATAEEAPAKTDDNATEKKEENNGGNQ
;
A
#
# COMPACT_ATOMS: atom_id res chain seq x y z
N MET A 1 -7.26 23.65 -13.93
CA MET A 1 -7.62 22.23 -14.15
C MET A 1 -6.36 21.39 -13.99
N LYS A 2 -6.40 20.24 -13.30
CA LYS A 2 -5.22 19.35 -13.15
C LYS A 2 -5.05 18.50 -14.42
N MET A 3 -3.82 18.32 -14.90
CA MET A 3 -3.52 17.51 -16.08
C MET A 3 -2.05 17.07 -16.11
N ILE A 4 -1.77 15.89 -16.69
CA ILE A 4 -0.40 15.40 -16.90
C ILE A 4 -0.36 14.38 -18.05
N LEU A 5 0.78 14.25 -18.74
CA LEU A 5 1.05 13.12 -19.64
C LEU A 5 1.91 12.08 -18.91
N GLY A 6 1.66 10.81 -19.18
CA GLY A 6 2.44 9.72 -18.61
C GLY A 6 2.50 8.50 -19.52
N ARG A 7 3.31 7.53 -19.13
CA ARG A 7 3.52 6.25 -19.78
C ARG A 7 2.93 5.15 -18.91
N LYS A 8 2.03 4.33 -19.46
CA LYS A 8 1.48 3.18 -18.75
C LYS A 8 2.56 2.11 -18.56
N ILE A 9 3.04 1.89 -17.33
CA ILE A 9 4.01 0.82 -17.04
C ILE A 9 3.31 -0.53 -17.05
N GLY A 10 2.25 -0.69 -16.26
CA GLY A 10 1.69 -2.00 -15.99
C GLY A 10 0.48 -1.95 -15.08
N MET A 11 0.05 -3.11 -14.61
CA MET A 11 -1.11 -3.26 -13.74
C MET A 11 -0.77 -4.28 -12.66
N ILE A 12 -1.01 -3.90 -11.40
CA ILE A 12 -0.72 -4.69 -10.21
C ILE A 12 -1.99 -4.87 -9.37
N GLN A 13 -1.86 -5.67 -8.31
CA GLN A 13 -2.77 -5.64 -7.18
C GLN A 13 -2.17 -4.78 -6.08
N SER A 14 -3.02 -4.08 -5.34
CA SER A 14 -2.66 -3.41 -4.08
C SER A 14 -3.76 -3.73 -3.05
N PHE A 15 -3.43 -3.68 -1.76
CA PHE A 15 -4.38 -3.98 -0.69
C PHE A 15 -4.72 -2.71 0.08
N LEU A 16 -5.96 -2.61 0.57
CA LEU A 16 -6.38 -1.59 1.54
C LEU A 16 -5.99 -2.00 2.97
N GLU A 17 -6.03 -1.04 3.89
CA GLU A 17 -6.03 -1.31 5.34
C GLU A 17 -7.08 -2.39 5.72
N ASP A 18 -8.26 -2.38 5.08
CA ASP A 18 -9.32 -3.40 5.25
C ASP A 18 -8.95 -4.83 4.75
N GLY A 19 -7.74 -5.06 4.27
CA GLY A 19 -7.34 -6.29 3.56
C GLY A 19 -7.96 -6.48 2.17
N ARG A 20 -8.83 -5.56 1.73
CA ARG A 20 -9.51 -5.65 0.42
C ARG A 20 -8.53 -5.42 -0.74
N ARG A 21 -8.41 -6.42 -1.64
CA ARG A 21 -7.60 -6.38 -2.87
C ARG A 21 -8.22 -5.45 -3.92
N ILE A 22 -7.44 -4.50 -4.44
CA ILE A 22 -7.82 -3.58 -5.51
C ILE A 22 -6.90 -3.76 -6.73
N PRO A 23 -7.44 -3.80 -7.96
CA PRO A 23 -6.65 -3.69 -9.19
C PRO A 23 -6.19 -2.25 -9.44
N VAL A 24 -4.91 -2.03 -9.70
CA VAL A 24 -4.30 -0.70 -9.87
C VAL A 24 -3.42 -0.67 -11.11
N THR A 25 -3.59 0.35 -11.96
CA THR A 25 -2.67 0.63 -13.07
C THR A 25 -1.58 1.61 -12.62
N ILE A 26 -0.33 1.30 -12.93
CA ILE A 26 0.83 2.19 -12.72
C ILE A 26 1.03 3.06 -13.97
N ILE A 27 1.02 4.39 -13.79
CA ILE A 27 1.39 5.37 -14.81
C ILE A 27 2.64 6.11 -14.33
N GLN A 28 3.71 6.10 -15.13
CA GLN A 28 4.89 6.92 -14.91
C GLN A 28 4.72 8.27 -15.58
N ALA A 29 4.82 9.35 -14.83
CA ALA A 29 4.61 10.71 -15.29
C ALA A 29 5.89 11.54 -15.09
N GLU A 30 6.88 11.29 -15.94
CA GLU A 30 8.11 12.10 -16.07
C GLU A 30 7.78 13.61 -16.08
N PRO A 31 8.65 14.49 -15.54
CA PRO A 31 8.42 15.94 -15.48
C PRO A 31 8.01 16.54 -16.83
N ASN A 32 6.79 17.05 -16.87
CA ASN A 32 6.11 17.52 -18.08
C ASN A 32 6.42 19.01 -18.31
N VAL A 33 7.18 19.36 -19.35
CA VAL A 33 7.62 20.75 -19.57
C VAL A 33 6.60 21.54 -20.40
N VAL A 34 6.25 22.74 -19.95
CA VAL A 34 5.41 23.67 -20.71
C VAL A 34 6.20 24.31 -21.84
N LEU A 35 5.72 24.16 -23.07
CA LEU A 35 6.41 24.58 -24.30
C LEU A 35 5.84 25.85 -24.92
N GLU A 36 4.52 26.05 -24.83
CA GLU A 36 3.81 27.15 -25.50
C GLU A 36 2.47 27.38 -24.77
N ASN A 37 2.15 28.65 -24.49
CA ASN A 37 0.84 29.05 -24.02
C ASN A 37 0.11 29.77 -25.15
N LYS A 38 -1.06 29.25 -25.52
CA LYS A 38 -1.96 29.83 -26.51
C LYS A 38 -2.95 30.77 -25.85
N THR A 39 -3.08 31.95 -26.42
CA THR A 39 -3.95 33.04 -25.95
C THR A 39 -5.13 33.23 -26.91
N GLN A 40 -6.28 33.63 -26.39
CA GLN A 40 -7.50 33.81 -27.19
C GLN A 40 -7.29 34.78 -28.38
N GLU A 41 -6.57 35.87 -28.19
CA GLU A 41 -6.23 36.86 -29.24
C GLU A 41 -5.45 36.24 -30.42
N LYS A 42 -4.37 35.50 -30.13
CA LYS A 42 -3.42 35.00 -31.14
C LYS A 42 -3.81 33.65 -31.75
N ASN A 43 -4.70 32.90 -31.10
CA ASN A 43 -5.03 31.52 -31.48
C ASN A 43 -6.52 31.19 -31.53
N GLY A 44 -7.41 32.11 -31.11
CA GLY A 44 -8.85 31.87 -30.99
C GLY A 44 -9.28 31.02 -29.78
N TYR A 45 -8.33 30.51 -28.98
CA TYR A 45 -8.61 29.72 -27.77
C TYR A 45 -7.46 29.74 -26.76
N VAL A 46 -7.77 29.47 -25.50
CA VAL A 46 -6.78 29.33 -24.41
C VAL A 46 -6.35 27.87 -24.25
N ALA A 47 -5.06 27.59 -24.34
CA ALA A 47 -4.50 26.26 -24.09
C ALA A 47 -3.00 26.29 -23.72
N THR A 48 -2.59 25.41 -22.80
CA THR A 48 -1.17 25.13 -22.53
C THR A 48 -0.72 23.90 -23.31
N LYS A 49 0.43 23.98 -23.98
CA LYS A 49 1.05 22.89 -24.73
C LYS A 49 2.24 22.32 -23.96
N VAL A 50 2.23 21.02 -23.76
CA VAL A 50 3.13 20.32 -22.83
C VAL A 50 3.93 19.26 -23.58
N GLY A 51 5.22 19.15 -23.27
CA GLY A 51 6.14 18.12 -23.76
C GLY A 51 6.34 16.99 -22.75
N PHE A 52 6.40 15.76 -23.25
CA PHE A 52 6.62 14.52 -22.49
C PHE A 52 7.58 13.59 -23.23
N GLN A 53 8.36 12.83 -22.45
CA GLN A 53 9.47 11.96 -22.87
C GLN A 53 10.57 12.71 -23.65
N GLN A 54 11.69 13.01 -22.98
CA GLN A 54 12.85 13.67 -23.59
C GLN A 54 13.47 12.79 -24.70
N ILE A 55 14.00 13.43 -25.74
CA ILE A 55 14.66 12.81 -26.89
C ILE A 55 15.93 13.58 -27.25
N GLU A 56 16.99 12.86 -27.63
CA GLU A 56 18.20 13.47 -28.20
C GLU A 56 17.89 14.25 -29.48
N GLU A 57 18.41 15.48 -29.64
CA GLU A 57 18.20 16.30 -30.85
C GLU A 57 18.43 15.51 -32.15
N LYS A 58 19.41 14.60 -32.17
CA LYS A 58 19.74 13.66 -33.25
C LYS A 58 18.49 13.18 -34.01
N LYS A 59 17.47 12.74 -33.26
CA LYS A 59 16.25 12.04 -33.73
C LYS A 59 15.11 12.98 -34.19
N LEU A 60 15.26 14.31 -34.08
CA LEU A 60 14.26 15.28 -34.52
C LEU A 60 14.46 15.79 -35.94
N ASN A 61 13.36 16.06 -36.65
CA ASN A 61 13.39 16.72 -37.96
C ASN A 61 13.75 18.21 -37.83
N LYS A 62 14.32 18.82 -38.89
CA LYS A 62 14.77 20.23 -38.90
C LYS A 62 13.72 21.24 -38.37
N PRO A 63 12.42 21.16 -38.72
CA PRO A 63 11.41 22.09 -38.18
C PRO A 63 11.17 21.93 -36.67
N GLN A 64 11.21 20.70 -36.15
CA GLN A 64 11.07 20.43 -34.71
C GLN A 64 12.28 20.96 -33.94
N LYS A 65 13.49 20.77 -34.46
CA LYS A 65 14.71 21.37 -33.91
C LYS A 65 14.60 22.90 -33.82
N GLY A 66 14.14 23.56 -34.88
CA GLY A 66 13.92 25.01 -34.88
C GLY A 66 12.89 25.46 -33.85
N TYR A 67 11.79 24.70 -33.70
CA TYR A 67 10.75 24.97 -32.69
C TYR A 67 11.28 24.91 -31.25
N PHE A 68 11.97 23.82 -30.86
CA PHE A 68 12.52 23.70 -29.50
C PHE A 68 13.63 24.73 -29.24
N LYS A 69 14.50 25.02 -30.23
CA LYS A 69 15.55 26.06 -30.10
C LYS A 69 14.99 27.47 -29.95
N LYS A 70 13.83 27.79 -30.55
CA LYS A 70 13.13 29.07 -30.32
C LYS A 70 12.64 29.20 -28.87
N ILE A 71 12.23 28.09 -28.25
CA ILE A 71 11.69 28.05 -26.89
C ILE A 71 12.80 27.90 -25.83
N LYS A 72 14.00 27.45 -26.23
CA LYS A 72 15.16 27.14 -25.36
C LYS A 72 14.87 26.03 -24.34
N THR A 73 14.02 25.08 -24.71
CA THR A 73 13.70 23.88 -23.91
C THR A 73 14.20 22.60 -24.57
N ASP A 74 14.28 21.54 -23.78
CA ASP A 74 14.59 20.19 -24.23
C ASP A 74 13.71 19.70 -25.39
N ALA A 75 14.27 18.79 -26.18
CA ALA A 75 13.55 18.09 -27.23
C ALA A 75 12.64 17.00 -26.64
N PHE A 76 11.33 17.07 -26.92
CA PHE A 76 10.33 16.09 -26.45
C PHE A 76 9.73 15.27 -27.59
N LYS A 77 9.49 13.98 -27.32
CA LYS A 77 8.86 13.03 -28.25
C LYS A 77 7.37 13.28 -28.44
N HIS A 78 6.67 13.63 -27.37
CA HIS A 78 5.22 13.75 -27.34
C HIS A 78 4.83 15.14 -26.87
N THR A 79 4.31 15.97 -27.78
CA THR A 79 3.74 17.28 -27.46
C THR A 79 2.22 17.23 -27.55
N LYS A 80 1.49 17.65 -26.52
CA LYS A 80 0.01 17.67 -26.53
C LYS A 80 -0.55 18.93 -25.90
N GLU A 81 -1.69 19.40 -26.44
CA GLU A 81 -2.36 20.63 -26.02
C GLU A 81 -3.50 20.36 -25.02
N PHE A 82 -3.56 21.19 -23.99
CA PHE A 82 -4.55 21.16 -22.92
C PHE A 82 -5.34 22.46 -22.93
N ARG A 83 -6.53 22.43 -23.54
CA ARG A 83 -7.49 23.56 -23.56
C ARG A 83 -7.96 23.92 -22.15
N ASN A 84 -8.24 25.20 -21.94
CA ASN A 84 -8.74 25.76 -20.68
C ASN A 84 -7.80 25.49 -19.48
N VAL A 85 -6.50 25.55 -19.76
CA VAL A 85 -5.41 25.58 -18.78
C VAL A 85 -4.67 26.90 -18.97
N SER A 86 -4.36 27.56 -17.86
CA SER A 86 -3.70 28.86 -17.76
C SER A 86 -3.00 28.96 -16.41
N GLY A 87 -2.02 29.85 -16.27
CA GLY A 87 -1.28 30.07 -15.01
C GLY A 87 0.07 29.34 -14.90
N TYR A 88 0.51 28.64 -15.94
CA TYR A 88 1.89 28.17 -16.08
C TYR A 88 2.66 29.08 -17.04
N ASN A 89 3.95 29.26 -16.81
CA ASN A 89 4.88 29.92 -17.72
C ASN A 89 5.52 28.92 -18.68
N VAL A 90 6.18 29.42 -19.74
CA VAL A 90 6.93 28.59 -20.67
C VAL A 90 8.27 28.21 -20.02
N GLY A 91 8.55 26.89 -19.95
CA GLY A 91 9.66 26.32 -19.20
C GLY A 91 9.25 25.61 -17.90
N ASP A 92 8.05 25.85 -17.38
CA ASP A 92 7.58 25.25 -16.12
C ASP A 92 7.53 23.71 -16.19
N LYS A 93 7.90 23.06 -15.08
CA LYS A 93 7.86 21.60 -14.92
C LYS A 93 6.62 21.18 -14.15
N ILE A 94 5.66 20.58 -14.85
CA ILE A 94 4.50 19.91 -14.26
C ILE A 94 4.97 18.57 -13.67
N LEU A 95 4.94 18.47 -12.35
CA LEU A 95 5.26 17.27 -11.58
C LEU A 95 4.00 16.48 -11.21
N VAL A 96 4.21 15.29 -10.63
CA VAL A 96 3.14 14.35 -10.25
C VAL A 96 2.27 14.89 -9.09
N ASP A 97 2.89 15.69 -8.21
CA ASP A 97 2.33 16.38 -7.04
C ASP A 97 1.09 17.24 -7.32
N ILE A 98 0.79 17.54 -8.58
CA ILE A 98 -0.46 18.23 -8.94
C ILE A 98 -1.70 17.40 -8.55
N PHE A 99 -1.62 16.08 -8.43
CA PHE A 99 -2.72 15.21 -8.01
C PHE A 99 -2.61 14.83 -6.51
N ASN A 100 -3.74 14.49 -5.90
CA ASN A 100 -3.81 14.02 -4.50
C ASN A 100 -4.40 12.61 -4.45
N SER A 101 -4.04 11.81 -3.44
CA SER A 101 -4.74 10.55 -3.16
C SER A 101 -6.23 10.81 -2.90
N GLY A 102 -7.11 10.04 -3.55
CA GLY A 102 -8.56 10.28 -3.57
C GLY A 102 -9.08 11.14 -4.74
N ASP A 103 -8.22 11.84 -5.48
CA ASP A 103 -8.65 12.62 -6.66
C ASP A 103 -9.28 11.73 -7.73
N LYS A 104 -10.29 12.27 -8.44
CA LYS A 104 -10.91 11.61 -9.59
C LYS A 104 -10.38 12.14 -10.91
N VAL A 105 -9.88 11.23 -11.73
CA VAL A 105 -9.23 11.51 -13.00
C VAL A 105 -9.91 10.79 -14.17
N ASP A 106 -9.85 11.44 -15.33
CA ASP A 106 -10.24 10.89 -16.61
C ASP A 106 -8.97 10.50 -17.38
N ALA A 107 -8.83 9.20 -17.68
CA ALA A 107 -7.65 8.64 -18.33
C ALA A 107 -7.91 8.36 -19.81
N GLN A 108 -7.22 9.09 -20.68
CA GLN A 108 -7.35 9.01 -22.13
C GLN A 108 -6.09 8.42 -22.78
N ALA A 109 -6.23 7.36 -23.57
CA ALA A 109 -5.15 6.77 -24.35
C ALA A 109 -5.66 6.12 -25.64
N ILE A 110 -4.73 5.77 -26.53
CA ILE A 110 -5.03 4.98 -27.73
C ILE A 110 -5.18 3.51 -27.32
N THR A 111 -6.32 2.89 -27.66
CA THR A 111 -6.62 1.50 -27.32
C THR A 111 -5.72 0.49 -28.05
N LYS A 112 -5.56 -0.72 -27.47
CA LYS A 112 -4.90 -1.84 -28.17
C LYS A 112 -5.63 -2.11 -29.50
N GLY A 113 -4.93 -1.99 -30.62
CA GLY A 113 -5.44 -2.42 -31.94
C GLY A 113 -5.68 -3.92 -31.97
N LYS A 114 -6.72 -4.35 -32.70
CA LYS A 114 -7.14 -5.76 -32.82
C LYS A 114 -7.18 -6.25 -34.27
N GLY A 115 -6.66 -5.45 -35.21
CA GLY A 115 -6.65 -5.71 -36.65
C GLY A 115 -8.03 -5.55 -37.29
N PHE A 116 -8.19 -6.10 -38.50
CA PHE A 116 -9.50 -6.30 -39.10
C PHE A 116 -10.26 -7.40 -38.34
N THR A 117 -11.51 -7.16 -37.97
CA THR A 117 -12.30 -8.06 -37.13
C THR A 117 -13.72 -8.26 -37.67
N GLY A 118 -14.24 -9.49 -37.55
CA GLY A 118 -15.61 -9.83 -37.88
C GLY A 118 -16.63 -9.22 -36.91
N ALA A 119 -17.88 -9.05 -37.37
CA ALA A 119 -18.93 -8.32 -36.64
C ALA A 119 -19.19 -8.86 -35.22
N ILE A 120 -19.05 -10.17 -34.99
CA ILE A 120 -19.13 -10.80 -33.66
C ILE A 120 -18.13 -10.17 -32.66
N LYS A 121 -16.85 -10.02 -33.04
CA LYS A 121 -15.78 -9.51 -32.17
C LYS A 121 -15.82 -7.98 -32.00
N ARG A 122 -16.45 -7.27 -32.96
CA ARG A 122 -16.50 -5.80 -33.01
C ARG A 122 -17.78 -5.21 -32.41
N TRP A 123 -18.91 -5.90 -32.58
CA TRP A 123 -20.26 -5.41 -32.27
C TRP A 123 -21.08 -6.38 -31.41
N ASN A 124 -20.48 -7.46 -30.91
CA ASN A 124 -21.13 -8.49 -30.07
C ASN A 124 -22.33 -9.17 -30.76
N PHE A 125 -22.26 -9.36 -32.08
CA PHE A 125 -23.26 -10.14 -32.82
C PHE A 125 -23.26 -11.60 -32.36
N LYS A 126 -24.43 -12.25 -32.41
CA LYS A 126 -24.58 -13.68 -32.10
C LYS A 126 -23.90 -14.54 -33.19
N VAL A 127 -23.45 -15.73 -32.82
CA VAL A 127 -23.09 -16.79 -33.76
C VAL A 127 -24.39 -17.44 -34.25
N GLY A 128 -24.44 -17.88 -35.51
CA GLY A 128 -25.52 -18.71 -36.01
C GLY A 128 -25.51 -20.12 -35.39
N PRO A 129 -26.56 -20.92 -35.63
CA PRO A 129 -26.58 -22.32 -35.21
C PRO A 129 -25.36 -23.11 -35.73
N LEU A 130 -24.87 -24.04 -34.90
CA LEU A 130 -23.72 -24.90 -35.17
C LEU A 130 -24.12 -26.35 -35.56
N GLY A 131 -25.42 -26.62 -35.63
CA GLY A 131 -26.01 -27.92 -35.96
C GLY A 131 -27.38 -27.74 -36.63
N HIS A 132 -28.20 -28.79 -36.67
CA HIS A 132 -29.52 -28.77 -37.32
C HIS A 132 -29.48 -28.33 -38.80
N GLY A 133 -28.51 -28.83 -39.57
CA GLY A 133 -28.36 -28.51 -40.99
C GLY A 133 -27.92 -27.06 -41.28
N ALA A 134 -27.52 -26.29 -40.27
CA ALA A 134 -27.02 -24.93 -40.44
C ALA A 134 -25.69 -24.90 -41.22
N GLY A 135 -25.79 -24.69 -42.53
CA GLY A 135 -24.63 -24.58 -43.41
C GLY A 135 -23.69 -23.42 -43.05
N TYR A 136 -22.45 -23.50 -43.53
CA TYR A 136 -21.50 -22.39 -43.50
C TYR A 136 -22.10 -21.17 -44.25
N PRO A 137 -21.91 -19.92 -43.77
CA PRO A 137 -21.08 -19.49 -42.63
C PRO A 137 -21.82 -19.32 -41.29
N HIS A 138 -21.40 -20.02 -40.24
CA HIS A 138 -21.92 -19.80 -38.86
C HIS A 138 -21.60 -18.40 -38.28
N ARG A 139 -20.60 -17.69 -38.82
CA ARG A 139 -20.02 -16.46 -38.23
C ARG A 139 -20.29 -15.17 -39.01
N TYR A 140 -21.26 -15.19 -39.92
CA TYR A 140 -21.69 -14.02 -40.69
C TYR A 140 -22.48 -12.99 -39.87
N GLN A 141 -22.85 -11.89 -40.52
CA GLN A 141 -23.43 -10.71 -39.89
C GLN A 141 -24.96 -10.60 -39.98
N GLY A 142 -25.65 -11.65 -40.46
CA GLY A 142 -27.09 -11.61 -40.74
C GLY A 142 -27.45 -10.82 -42.00
N SER A 143 -28.72 -10.43 -42.12
CA SER A 143 -29.17 -9.54 -43.21
C SER A 143 -28.58 -8.14 -43.09
N ILE A 144 -28.25 -7.56 -44.23
CA ILE A 144 -27.66 -6.21 -44.33
C ILE A 144 -28.71 -5.17 -44.75
N SER A 145 -29.79 -5.59 -45.43
CA SER A 145 -30.80 -4.69 -45.98
C SER A 145 -31.82 -4.24 -44.92
N PHE A 146 -32.32 -3.01 -45.08
CA PHE A 146 -33.34 -2.41 -44.23
C PHE A 146 -34.71 -2.50 -44.92
N GLY A 147 -35.51 -3.50 -44.55
CA GLY A 147 -36.91 -3.65 -44.97
C GLY A 147 -37.17 -4.78 -45.99
N ARG A 148 -38.43 -5.23 -46.03
CA ARG A 148 -38.93 -6.34 -46.86
C ARG A 148 -39.70 -5.79 -48.06
N GLY A 149 -38.97 -5.30 -49.06
CA GLY A 149 -39.51 -4.71 -50.29
C GLY A 149 -39.97 -3.25 -50.15
N GLY A 150 -40.17 -2.58 -51.29
CA GLY A 150 -40.71 -1.22 -51.39
C GLY A 150 -39.71 -0.08 -51.11
N SER A 151 -39.23 0.56 -52.18
CA SER A 151 -38.51 1.87 -52.22
C SER A 151 -37.23 2.04 -51.36
N GLN A 152 -37.26 1.83 -50.05
CA GLN A 152 -36.09 2.02 -49.16
C GLN A 152 -35.08 0.86 -49.18
N GLY A 153 -35.53 -0.36 -49.53
CA GLY A 153 -34.76 -1.61 -49.36
C GLY A 153 -33.61 -1.87 -50.33
N GLN A 154 -33.29 -0.93 -51.24
CA GLN A 154 -32.23 -1.09 -52.26
C GLN A 154 -30.84 -0.59 -51.82
N ARG A 155 -30.65 -0.20 -50.55
CA ARG A 155 -29.38 0.33 -50.04
C ARG A 155 -29.03 -0.18 -48.65
N VAL A 156 -27.73 -0.26 -48.38
CA VAL A 156 -27.20 -0.43 -47.02
C VAL A 156 -27.31 0.91 -46.28
N PRO A 157 -27.88 0.97 -45.06
CA PRO A 157 -27.96 2.21 -44.31
C PRO A 157 -26.56 2.69 -43.85
N LYS A 158 -26.32 4.01 -43.91
CA LYS A 158 -25.07 4.60 -43.40
C LYS A 158 -24.95 4.32 -41.89
N GLY A 159 -23.78 3.83 -41.47
CA GLY A 159 -23.55 3.41 -40.07
C GLY A 159 -23.92 1.96 -39.75
N GLN A 160 -24.30 1.14 -40.74
CA GLN A 160 -24.57 -0.29 -40.52
C GLN A 160 -23.38 -1.01 -39.88
N LYS A 161 -23.66 -1.79 -38.83
CA LYS A 161 -22.65 -2.48 -38.01
C LYS A 161 -22.05 -3.67 -38.76
N MET A 162 -20.91 -3.46 -39.40
CA MET A 162 -20.17 -4.47 -40.17
C MET A 162 -18.80 -4.80 -39.54
N SER A 163 -18.14 -5.83 -40.10
CA SER A 163 -16.70 -6.07 -39.92
C SER A 163 -15.84 -4.83 -40.23
N GLY A 164 -14.58 -4.84 -39.80
CA GLY A 164 -13.64 -3.75 -40.04
C GLY A 164 -12.54 -3.67 -39.00
N HIS A 165 -11.69 -2.64 -39.10
CA HIS A 165 -10.69 -2.36 -38.09
C HIS A 165 -11.35 -2.05 -36.73
N TYR A 166 -10.70 -2.50 -35.65
CA TYR A 166 -11.21 -2.37 -34.28
C TYR A 166 -10.07 -2.10 -33.29
N GLY A 167 -10.23 -1.08 -32.45
CA GLY A 167 -9.17 -0.58 -31.58
C GLY A 167 -8.19 0.31 -32.34
N HIS A 168 -7.10 0.73 -31.68
CA HIS A 168 -6.31 1.91 -32.08
C HIS A 168 -7.13 3.22 -32.08
N GLU A 169 -8.28 3.19 -31.41
CA GLU A 169 -9.18 4.33 -31.21
C GLU A 169 -8.80 5.06 -29.91
N LEU A 170 -8.93 6.39 -29.91
CA LEU A 170 -8.69 7.24 -28.73
C LEU A 170 -9.89 7.13 -27.78
N VAL A 171 -9.70 6.49 -26.62
CA VAL A 171 -10.76 6.28 -25.63
C VAL A 171 -10.38 6.96 -24.31
N THR A 172 -11.37 7.60 -23.69
CA THR A 172 -11.29 8.12 -22.32
C THR A 172 -12.09 7.21 -21.39
N ILE A 173 -11.48 6.75 -20.30
CA ILE A 173 -12.19 6.12 -19.17
C ILE A 173 -12.27 7.16 -18.05
N SER A 174 -13.50 7.57 -17.71
CA SER A 174 -13.77 8.64 -16.73
C SER A 174 -13.92 8.14 -15.30
N ASN A 175 -13.78 9.06 -14.33
CA ASN A 175 -14.02 8.82 -12.89
C ASN A 175 -13.14 7.71 -12.27
N LEU A 176 -11.91 7.51 -12.75
CA LEU A 176 -10.94 6.64 -12.07
C LEU A 176 -10.40 7.37 -10.83
N THR A 177 -10.14 6.65 -9.73
CA THR A 177 -9.59 7.23 -8.50
C THR A 177 -8.08 7.09 -8.44
N VAL A 178 -7.37 8.17 -8.11
CA VAL A 178 -5.96 8.12 -7.71
C VAL A 178 -5.87 7.48 -6.33
N VAL A 179 -5.13 6.39 -6.21
CA VAL A 179 -4.97 5.62 -4.97
C VAL A 179 -3.83 6.20 -4.15
N SER A 180 -2.66 6.36 -4.77
CA SER A 180 -1.44 6.91 -4.17
C SER A 180 -0.54 7.49 -5.26
N ILE A 181 0.42 8.31 -4.84
CA ILE A 181 1.39 9.01 -5.67
C ILE A 181 2.77 8.79 -5.06
N GLU A 182 3.72 8.42 -5.91
CA GLU A 182 5.11 8.17 -5.55
C GLU A 182 5.97 9.23 -6.25
N LEU A 183 6.41 10.23 -5.48
CA LEU A 183 7.08 11.41 -6.02
C LEU A 183 8.48 11.09 -6.53
N GLU A 184 9.26 10.29 -5.79
CA GLU A 184 10.64 9.91 -6.17
C GLU A 184 10.67 9.25 -7.55
N LYS A 185 9.81 8.25 -7.73
CA LYS A 185 9.77 7.37 -8.91
C LYS A 185 8.85 7.94 -10.00
N ASN A 186 8.24 9.10 -9.73
CA ASN A 186 7.29 9.82 -10.57
C ASN A 186 6.13 8.93 -11.05
N LEU A 187 5.48 8.21 -10.12
CA LEU A 187 4.38 7.27 -10.43
C LEU A 187 3.03 7.73 -9.86
N ILE A 188 1.98 7.53 -10.65
CA ILE A 188 0.57 7.65 -10.23
C ILE A 188 -0.04 6.24 -10.23
N LEU A 189 -0.60 5.85 -9.09
CA LEU A 189 -1.34 4.61 -8.91
C LEU A 189 -2.83 4.89 -9.13
N VAL A 190 -3.39 4.43 -10.24
CA VAL A 190 -4.80 4.69 -10.63
C VAL A 190 -5.64 3.41 -10.48
N LYS A 191 -6.73 3.49 -9.72
CA LYS A 191 -7.67 2.37 -9.49
C LYS A 191 -8.31 1.93 -10.79
N GLY A 192 -8.26 0.63 -11.07
CA GLY A 192 -8.87 0.01 -12.25
C GLY A 192 -7.96 -0.05 -13.48
N SER A 193 -8.58 -0.09 -14.66
CA SER A 193 -7.90 -0.25 -15.96
C SER A 193 -7.84 1.05 -16.74
N VAL A 194 -6.66 1.37 -17.26
CA VAL A 194 -6.40 2.48 -18.19
C VAL A 194 -6.39 1.94 -19.63
N PRO A 195 -6.89 2.67 -20.64
CA PRO A 195 -6.82 2.23 -22.04
C PRO A 195 -5.36 2.02 -22.54
N GLY A 196 -5.22 1.26 -23.62
CA GLY A 196 -3.93 1.05 -24.31
C GLY A 196 -3.02 -0.07 -23.77
N PRO A 197 -1.97 -0.42 -24.53
CA PRO A 197 -0.94 -1.38 -24.11
C PRO A 197 0.00 -0.82 -23.04
N VAL A 198 0.85 -1.68 -22.48
CA VAL A 198 2.06 -1.26 -21.77
C VAL A 198 2.90 -0.37 -22.69
N ASN A 199 3.59 0.62 -22.11
CA ASN A 199 4.37 1.66 -22.77
C ASN A 199 3.56 2.64 -23.66
N SER A 200 2.23 2.62 -23.62
CA SER A 200 1.43 3.65 -24.30
C SER A 200 1.41 4.98 -23.56
N LEU A 201 1.30 6.07 -24.34
CA LEU A 201 1.06 7.42 -23.84
C LEU A 201 -0.38 7.52 -23.30
N VAL A 202 -0.48 7.87 -22.03
CA VAL A 202 -1.73 8.18 -21.31
C VAL A 202 -1.75 9.67 -21.04
N LEU A 203 -2.90 10.29 -21.27
CA LEU A 203 -3.23 11.61 -20.76
C LEU A 203 -4.14 11.43 -19.54
N LEU A 204 -3.78 12.04 -18.42
CA LEU A 204 -4.63 12.18 -17.24
C LEU A 204 -5.11 13.63 -17.13
N LYS A 205 -6.35 13.80 -16.65
CA LYS A 205 -7.02 15.08 -16.40
C LYS A 205 -7.89 14.97 -15.17
N THR A 206 -8.17 16.09 -14.48
CA THR A 206 -9.35 16.18 -13.60
C THR A 206 -10.59 15.67 -14.33
N THR A 207 -11.41 14.84 -13.68
CA THR A 207 -12.67 14.37 -14.27
C THR A 207 -13.59 15.54 -14.65
N VAL A 208 -14.32 15.37 -15.75
CA VAL A 208 -15.39 16.30 -16.17
C VAL A 208 -16.70 16.00 -15.44
N LYS A 209 -16.91 14.77 -14.95
CA LYS A 209 -18.23 14.26 -14.56
C LYS A 209 -18.57 14.37 -13.07
N SER A 210 -17.60 14.28 -12.16
CA SER A 210 -17.90 14.24 -10.72
C SER A 210 -17.05 15.20 -9.90
N LYS A 211 -17.69 16.18 -9.27
CA LYS A 211 -17.05 17.16 -8.37
C LYS A 211 -16.82 16.65 -6.95
N LYS A 212 -17.56 15.62 -6.49
CA LYS A 212 -17.40 15.06 -5.15
C LYS A 212 -16.09 14.27 -5.06
N GLN A 213 -15.12 14.82 -4.33
CA GLN A 213 -13.92 14.10 -3.86
C GLN A 213 -14.34 12.81 -3.14
N VAL A 214 -13.47 11.81 -3.14
CA VAL A 214 -13.62 10.60 -2.34
C VAL A 214 -12.50 10.59 -1.33
N ASP A 215 -12.80 10.10 -0.14
CA ASP A 215 -11.85 10.01 0.96
C ASP A 215 -10.58 9.29 0.51
N PRO A 216 -9.38 9.76 0.92
CA PRO A 216 -8.12 9.26 0.39
C PRO A 216 -8.00 7.75 0.62
N ILE A 217 -7.76 7.01 -0.46
CA ILE A 217 -7.70 5.55 -0.40
C ILE A 217 -6.38 5.15 0.25
N LYS A 218 -6.44 4.87 1.55
CA LYS A 218 -5.30 4.35 2.30
C LYS A 218 -4.93 2.93 1.84
N LEU A 219 -3.65 2.76 1.50
CA LEU A 219 -3.05 1.48 1.17
C LEU A 219 -2.53 0.81 2.45
N SER A 220 -2.51 -0.51 2.48
CA SER A 220 -1.77 -1.25 3.49
C SER A 220 -0.28 -1.26 3.13
N ASP A 221 0.53 -0.48 3.81
CA ASP A 221 1.97 -0.44 3.54
C ASP A 221 2.66 -1.74 4.00
N PRO A 222 3.24 -2.54 3.09
CA PRO A 222 3.78 -3.86 3.44
C PRO A 222 5.00 -3.76 4.36
N GLU A 223 5.76 -2.66 4.28
CA GLU A 223 6.85 -2.40 5.21
C GLU A 223 6.35 -2.04 6.61
N ALA A 224 5.29 -1.24 6.74
CA ALA A 224 4.71 -0.91 8.04
C ALA A 224 4.14 -2.17 8.72
N ILE A 225 3.49 -3.05 7.94
CA ILE A 225 3.04 -4.37 8.40
C ILE A 225 4.23 -5.24 8.82
N ALA A 226 5.30 -5.30 8.02
CA ALA A 226 6.49 -6.09 8.36
C ALA A 226 7.21 -5.58 9.63
N ARG A 227 7.27 -4.25 9.85
CA ARG A 227 7.79 -3.64 11.08
C ARG A 227 6.90 -3.97 12.28
N ALA A 228 5.59 -3.77 12.18
CA ALA A 228 4.63 -4.11 13.23
C ALA A 228 4.53 -5.61 13.55
N ILE A 229 4.88 -6.50 12.61
CA ILE A 229 5.05 -7.94 12.87
C ILE A 229 6.34 -8.17 13.68
N LYS A 230 7.47 -7.62 13.26
CA LYS A 230 8.74 -7.74 14.00
C LYS A 230 8.65 -7.18 15.42
N GLU A 231 8.07 -6.00 15.59
CA GLU A 231 7.83 -5.39 16.91
C GLU A 231 7.00 -6.30 17.83
N LYS A 232 5.97 -6.99 17.27
CA LYS A 232 5.19 -7.98 18.02
C LYS A 232 5.96 -9.27 18.31
N GLU A 233 6.80 -9.74 17.39
CA GLU A 233 7.69 -10.90 17.62
C GLU A 233 8.75 -10.59 18.68
N GLU A 234 9.32 -9.39 18.69
CA GLU A 234 10.28 -8.91 19.69
C GLU A 234 9.61 -8.74 21.06
N GLN A 235 8.43 -8.12 21.13
CA GLN A 235 7.61 -8.05 22.36
C GLN A 235 7.25 -9.46 22.88
N ALA A 236 6.91 -10.40 22.00
CA ALA A 236 6.61 -11.78 22.37
C ALA A 236 7.85 -12.53 22.89
N ARG A 237 9.04 -12.28 22.32
CA ARG A 237 10.31 -12.83 22.83
C ARG A 237 10.64 -12.27 24.21
N LEU A 238 10.60 -10.95 24.39
CA LEU A 238 10.87 -10.31 25.68
C LEU A 238 9.88 -10.78 26.77
N ALA A 239 8.60 -10.94 26.44
CA ALA A 239 7.60 -11.49 27.37
C ALA A 239 7.82 -12.98 27.70
N LEU A 240 8.43 -13.75 26.80
CA LEU A 240 8.79 -15.16 27.02
C LEU A 240 10.09 -15.28 27.83
N GLU A 241 11.05 -14.39 27.62
CA GLU A 241 12.30 -14.28 28.39
C GLU A 241 12.04 -13.80 29.81
N ALA A 242 11.15 -12.81 30.02
CA ALA A 242 10.69 -12.40 31.35
C ALA A 242 10.05 -13.57 32.12
N LYS A 243 9.15 -14.34 31.47
CA LYS A 243 8.54 -15.54 32.08
C LYS A 243 9.56 -16.63 32.40
N LYS A 244 10.63 -16.78 31.61
CA LYS A 244 11.74 -17.68 31.92
C LYS A 244 12.57 -17.19 33.10
N ALA A 245 12.84 -15.88 33.19
CA ALA A 245 13.58 -15.29 34.30
C ALA A 245 12.80 -15.42 35.63
N GLU A 246 11.49 -15.13 35.62
CA GLU A 246 10.61 -15.39 36.76
C GLU A 246 10.62 -16.86 37.18
N ALA A 247 10.56 -17.79 36.22
CA ALA A 247 10.59 -19.22 36.51
C ALA A 247 11.96 -19.67 37.09
N HIS A 248 13.07 -19.08 36.62
CA HIS A 248 14.40 -19.34 37.15
C HIS A 248 14.52 -18.84 38.60
N GLN A 249 14.11 -17.59 38.87
CA GLN A 249 14.10 -17.00 40.21
C GLN A 249 13.23 -17.81 41.18
N LYS A 250 12.04 -18.24 40.76
CA LYS A 250 11.16 -19.12 41.57
C LYS A 250 11.83 -20.46 41.87
N ALA A 251 12.49 -21.07 40.88
CA ALA A 251 13.21 -22.34 41.06
C ALA A 251 14.51 -22.20 41.88
N GLU A 252 15.15 -21.03 41.89
CA GLU A 252 16.30 -20.73 42.74
C GLU A 252 15.87 -20.49 44.19
N ALA A 253 14.84 -19.66 44.42
CA ALA A 253 14.26 -19.47 45.75
C ALA A 253 13.78 -20.81 46.37
N GLU A 254 13.18 -21.70 45.57
CA GLU A 254 12.78 -23.04 46.03
C GLU A 254 13.98 -23.93 46.39
N LYS A 255 15.11 -23.83 45.66
CA LYS A 255 16.36 -24.53 46.00
C LYS A 255 17.00 -23.96 47.26
N GLU A 256 17.02 -22.64 47.42
CA GLU A 256 17.60 -21.99 48.60
C GLU A 256 16.77 -22.27 49.85
N ALA A 257 15.43 -22.21 49.76
CA ALA A 257 14.54 -22.63 50.84
C ALA A 257 14.82 -24.08 51.28
N LYS A 258 14.92 -25.02 50.33
CA LYS A 258 15.27 -26.43 50.63
C LYS A 258 16.67 -26.60 51.21
N LYS A 259 17.64 -25.78 50.78
CA LYS A 259 19.02 -25.77 51.32
C LYS A 259 19.06 -25.20 52.74
N GLN A 260 18.32 -24.12 53.03
CA GLN A 260 18.17 -23.56 54.37
C GLN A 260 17.44 -24.53 55.30
N GLU A 261 16.36 -25.19 54.84
CA GLU A 261 15.65 -26.22 55.59
C GLU A 261 16.56 -27.42 55.92
N MET A 262 17.39 -27.85 54.97
CA MET A 262 18.39 -28.91 55.19
C MET A 262 19.47 -28.49 56.19
N LEU A 263 20.00 -27.26 56.09
CA LEU A 263 20.97 -26.71 57.04
C LEU A 263 20.37 -26.52 58.45
N ALA A 264 19.09 -26.12 58.56
CA ALA A 264 18.39 -26.04 59.82
C ALA A 264 18.20 -27.43 60.46
N LYS A 265 17.84 -28.45 59.66
CA LYS A 265 17.76 -29.85 60.12
C LYS A 265 19.13 -30.40 60.53
N GLN A 266 20.21 -30.02 59.84
CA GLN A 266 21.58 -30.38 60.21
C GLN A 266 22.00 -29.73 61.54
N LYS A 267 21.81 -28.42 61.70
CA LYS A 267 22.10 -27.73 62.97
C LYS A 267 21.28 -28.29 64.13
N ALA A 268 19.98 -28.51 63.95
CA ALA A 268 19.13 -29.12 64.98
C ALA A 268 19.46 -30.60 65.26
N ALA A 269 20.18 -31.29 64.37
CA ALA A 269 20.73 -32.62 64.62
C ALA A 269 22.07 -32.54 65.36
N GLU A 270 22.97 -31.60 65.00
CA GLU A 270 24.21 -31.35 65.73
C GLU A 270 23.96 -30.86 67.17
N GLU A 271 23.00 -29.96 67.37
CA GLU A 271 22.61 -29.48 68.71
C GLU A 271 22.03 -30.62 69.56
N LYS A 272 21.25 -31.53 68.97
CA LYS A 272 20.81 -32.75 69.66
C LYS A 272 21.97 -33.69 69.99
N GLN A 273 22.88 -33.92 69.04
CA GLN A 273 24.06 -34.76 69.28
C GLN A 273 24.99 -34.18 70.36
N LYS A 274 25.15 -32.84 70.40
CA LYS A 274 25.89 -32.16 71.48
C LYS A 274 25.16 -32.29 72.82
N ALA A 275 23.84 -32.05 72.86
CA ALA A 275 23.02 -32.22 74.06
C ALA A 275 22.81 -33.69 74.50
N GLU A 276 23.11 -34.67 73.66
CA GLU A 276 23.18 -36.11 73.99
C GLU A 276 24.60 -36.53 74.42
N ALA A 277 25.65 -35.90 73.89
CA ALA A 277 27.03 -36.07 74.37
C ALA A 277 27.18 -35.52 75.80
N GLU A 278 26.72 -34.29 76.06
CA GLU A 278 26.67 -33.66 77.39
C GLU A 278 25.78 -34.41 78.40
N LYS A 279 24.98 -35.39 77.96
CA LYS A 279 24.17 -36.27 78.83
C LYS A 279 24.75 -37.67 79.03
N ASN A 280 25.73 -38.09 78.21
CA ASN A 280 26.40 -39.37 78.36
C ASN A 280 27.75 -39.28 79.09
N GLU A 281 28.25 -38.07 79.39
CA GLU A 281 29.38 -37.86 80.31
C GLU A 281 28.88 -37.67 81.76
N GLN A 282 28.69 -38.78 82.47
CA GLN A 282 28.34 -38.88 83.91
C GLN A 282 29.03 -40.13 84.52
N PRO A 283 29.25 -40.27 85.85
CA PRO A 283 28.40 -39.73 86.93
C PRO A 283 29.08 -39.27 88.26
N THR A 284 28.22 -38.90 89.23
CA THR A 284 28.41 -38.81 90.72
C THR A 284 29.29 -37.72 91.36
N ALA A 285 28.67 -36.83 92.17
CA ALA A 285 29.13 -36.26 93.46
C ALA A 285 28.07 -35.25 94.02
N THR A 286 28.10 -34.88 95.32
CA THR A 286 26.92 -34.39 96.09
C THR A 286 27.21 -33.43 97.27
N ALA A 287 26.24 -32.58 97.65
CA ALA A 287 26.09 -31.82 98.93
C ALA A 287 27.05 -30.60 99.15
N GLU A 288 26.81 -29.54 99.95
CA GLU A 288 25.66 -28.90 100.69
C GLU A 288 26.09 -27.42 101.04
N GLU A 289 25.45 -26.49 101.80
CA GLU A 289 24.24 -26.40 102.67
C GLU A 289 23.72 -24.92 102.82
N ALA A 290 22.45 -24.76 103.24
CA ALA A 290 21.79 -23.68 104.05
C ALA A 290 21.89 -22.13 103.77
N PRO A 291 20.90 -21.30 104.23
CA PRO A 291 20.63 -19.95 103.65
C PRO A 291 20.30 -18.77 104.64
N ALA A 292 20.13 -17.53 104.13
CA ALA A 292 19.33 -16.37 104.64
C ALA A 292 19.79 -15.01 104.02
N LYS A 293 19.05 -13.89 103.89
CA LYS A 293 17.61 -13.52 103.98
C LYS A 293 17.40 -12.05 103.47
N THR A 294 16.18 -11.71 102.99
CA THR A 294 15.50 -10.35 102.99
C THR A 294 16.18 -9.12 102.31
N ASP A 295 15.50 -8.13 101.71
CA ASP A 295 14.10 -7.93 101.24
C ASP A 295 14.01 -6.68 100.28
N ASP A 296 12.79 -6.38 99.80
CA ASP A 296 12.26 -5.10 99.23
C ASP A 296 12.47 -4.65 97.75
N ASN A 297 11.44 -4.96 96.94
CA ASN A 297 10.62 -4.05 96.10
C ASN A 297 11.22 -2.86 95.29
N ALA A 298 11.11 -2.92 93.95
CA ALA A 298 10.31 -1.95 93.15
C ALA A 298 10.12 -2.35 91.66
N THR A 299 8.92 -2.10 91.12
CA THR A 299 8.49 -2.23 89.71
C THR A 299 9.13 -1.16 88.79
N GLU A 300 9.20 -1.25 87.45
CA GLU A 300 8.19 -1.66 86.44
C GLU A 300 8.78 -2.12 85.07
N LYS A 301 7.95 -2.87 84.29
CA LYS A 301 7.86 -2.98 82.80
C LYS A 301 9.10 -3.49 82.02
N LYS A 302 9.00 -4.60 81.24
CA LYS A 302 8.26 -4.80 79.95
C LYS A 302 8.81 -3.93 78.81
N GLU A 303 9.02 -4.40 77.58
CA GLU A 303 9.07 -5.77 77.01
C GLU A 303 9.70 -5.68 75.59
N GLU A 304 10.23 -6.81 75.10
CA GLU A 304 10.42 -7.16 73.67
C GLU A 304 11.04 -6.15 72.66
N ASN A 305 12.30 -6.44 72.33
CA ASN A 305 12.77 -6.95 71.01
C ASN A 305 12.64 -6.13 69.70
N ASN A 306 13.76 -6.16 68.96
CA ASN A 306 13.94 -6.25 67.49
C ASN A 306 12.68 -6.19 66.60
N GLY A 307 12.65 -5.46 65.49
CA GLY A 307 13.70 -5.29 64.47
C GLY A 307 13.00 -5.40 63.10
N GLY A 308 13.36 -4.65 62.07
CA GLY A 308 14.64 -4.83 61.38
C GLY A 308 14.43 -5.67 60.12
N ASN A 309 13.52 -5.24 59.23
CA ASN A 309 13.10 -6.03 58.06
C ASN A 309 14.08 -5.85 56.88
N GLN A 310 15.01 -6.79 56.75
CA GLN A 310 15.81 -7.09 55.55
C GLN A 310 15.61 -8.56 55.18
#